data_AF-A0A835RNH6-F1
#
_entry.id   AF-A0A835RNH6-F1
#
_cell.length_a   1.000
_cell.length_b   1.000
_cell.length_c   1.000
_cell.angle_alpha   90.00
_cell.angle_beta   90.00
_cell.angle_gamma   90.00
#
_symmetry.space_group_name_H-M   'P 1'
#
loop_
_entity.id
_entity.type
_entity.pdbx_description
1 polymer ?
#
loop_
_entity_poly.entity_id
_entity_poly.type
_entity_poly.pdbx_seq_one_letter_code
_entity_poly.pdbx_strand_id
1 'polypeptide(L)'
;MDSYAKLMTYRNLKYGRFCATGWSYNFVTVENEYGDIERVHAISHKSIFAIDHLHWKLQQHAEENAREEEGVRVQESCDSSRLAIVKEVVKDISVQISRGITLLIHEAYNCGDGRKGRKCQHSLQFSRATKEVEDEEESACVLSTMPYAEMKVRYHVDVSEKFLSNGSNPVLMVESKGHGVHVFVNEELIASAFGNGTDITYKLETHIPLKAGKNVIALLSMTVGLQNAGPFYEWVGAGLTNVKISGLNNGTIDLSSYAWKYKIGLEGEHLRVFSVDGNNNVKWTYPSEPPKNQALTWYKVVVDAPNGTAPVGLDMQHMGKGLAWLNGKAIGRYWPRTSSINDKCSESCNYRGKFFPDKCRTGCGSPTQRWYHVPLSWFRPSGNVLVIFEEKGGDPTKIAFSRRRITQICSFVSEDYPSIDLDDWDNAIRSSGENSGALHLACPDNTSISSISFASFGNPSGTCRSYHLGTCHLPSSVSIVEKACLNKRECSISLSSEEFFNDSCPGITKSFAVEAVCG
;
A
#
# COMPACT_ATOMS: atom_id res chain seq x y z
N MET A 1 -15.76 12.69 30.58
CA MET A 1 -16.90 11.80 30.90
C MET A 1 -16.65 10.51 30.15
N ASP A 2 -16.18 9.50 30.87
CA ASP A 2 -15.77 8.20 30.31
C ASP A 2 -17.00 7.40 29.88
N SER A 3 -17.40 7.55 28.62
CA SER A 3 -18.29 6.60 27.97
C SER A 3 -17.46 5.38 27.54
N TYR A 4 -17.55 4.31 28.31
CA TYR A 4 -17.01 2.99 27.95
C TYR A 4 -17.63 2.53 26.63
N ALA A 5 -16.93 2.76 25.52
CA ALA A 5 -17.31 2.22 24.23
C ALA A 5 -17.12 0.69 24.27
N LYS A 6 -18.21 -0.07 24.16
CA LYS A 6 -18.16 -1.53 24.17
C LYS A 6 -17.63 -2.05 22.83
N LEU A 7 -16.47 -2.69 22.86
CA LEU A 7 -15.86 -3.32 21.70
C LEU A 7 -16.60 -4.62 21.37
N MET A 8 -17.05 -4.77 20.13
CA MET A 8 -17.70 -5.95 19.60
C MET A 8 -16.68 -6.80 18.84
N THR A 9 -16.77 -8.13 18.92
CA THR A 9 -15.86 -9.02 18.19
C THR A 9 -16.59 -10.05 17.35
N TYR A 10 -15.98 -10.45 16.24
CA TYR A 10 -16.49 -11.53 15.41
C TYR A 10 -15.32 -12.41 14.98
N ARG A 11 -15.52 -13.72 15.14
CA ARG A 11 -14.61 -14.77 14.67
C ARG A 11 -15.44 -15.80 13.95
N ASN A 12 -15.06 -16.13 12.73
CA ASN A 12 -15.62 -17.29 12.05
C ASN A 12 -14.51 -18.04 11.32
N LEU A 13 -14.14 -19.19 11.90
CA LEU A 13 -13.41 -20.26 11.23
C LEU A 13 -14.36 -21.47 11.13
N LYS A 14 -15.60 -21.28 10.64
CA LYS A 14 -16.47 -22.41 10.30
C LYS A 14 -17.28 -22.21 9.02
N TYR A 15 -17.30 -23.34 8.31
CA TYR A 15 -17.76 -23.64 6.97
C TYR A 15 -19.25 -23.33 6.72
N GLY A 16 -19.51 -22.63 5.63
CA GLY A 16 -20.72 -22.84 4.84
C GLY A 16 -20.41 -23.76 3.66
N ARG A 17 -21.12 -24.89 3.54
CA ARG A 17 -21.38 -25.45 2.21
C ARG A 17 -22.42 -24.53 1.58
N PHE A 18 -22.04 -23.78 0.57
CA PHE A 18 -22.99 -23.12 -0.31
C PHE A 18 -22.76 -23.64 -1.72
N CYS A 19 -23.74 -24.40 -2.21
CA CYS A 19 -24.00 -24.48 -3.64
C CYS A 19 -24.72 -23.18 -4.00
N ALA A 20 -24.00 -22.22 -4.57
CA ALA A 20 -24.61 -21.03 -5.15
C ALA A 20 -24.58 -21.19 -6.68
N THR A 21 -25.68 -21.70 -7.22
CA THR A 21 -26.16 -21.32 -8.55
C THR A 21 -26.57 -19.84 -8.48
N GLY A 22 -25.97 -18.99 -9.30
CA GLY A 22 -26.32 -17.57 -9.35
C GLY A 22 -25.18 -16.74 -9.94
N TRP A 23 -24.99 -16.84 -11.25
CA TRP A 23 -24.12 -15.96 -12.01
C TRP A 23 -24.83 -14.63 -12.22
N SER A 24 -24.16 -13.51 -11.98
CA SER A 24 -24.51 -12.24 -12.60
C SER A 24 -23.25 -11.67 -13.25
N TYR A 25 -22.96 -12.17 -14.45
CA TYR A 25 -22.19 -11.46 -15.46
C TYR A 25 -23.19 -11.03 -16.52
N ASN A 26 -23.06 -9.79 -17.03
CA ASN A 26 -23.82 -9.39 -18.21
C ASN A 26 -23.27 -10.18 -19.41
N PHE A 27 -24.07 -11.09 -19.95
CA PHE A 27 -23.80 -11.83 -21.19
C PHE A 27 -24.75 -11.34 -22.30
N VAL A 28 -24.26 -11.28 -23.54
CA VAL A 28 -25.11 -11.21 -24.74
C VAL A 28 -25.11 -12.61 -25.35
N THR A 29 -26.28 -13.24 -25.38
CA THR A 29 -26.52 -14.53 -26.05
C THR A 29 -27.21 -14.29 -27.40
N VAL A 30 -26.73 -14.92 -28.46
CA VAL A 30 -27.45 -15.02 -29.75
C VAL A 30 -27.62 -16.50 -30.05
N GLU A 31 -28.87 -16.97 -30.08
CA GLU A 31 -29.21 -18.30 -30.59
C GLU A 31 -29.28 -18.25 -32.12
N ASN A 32 -28.73 -19.28 -32.78
CA ASN A 32 -29.02 -19.54 -34.18
C ASN A 32 -30.02 -20.71 -34.30
N GLU A 33 -30.63 -20.86 -35.48
CA GLU A 33 -31.79 -21.73 -35.75
C GLU A 33 -31.54 -23.25 -35.59
N TYR A 34 -30.37 -23.67 -35.07
CA TYR A 34 -30.03 -25.08 -34.85
C TYR A 34 -29.74 -25.48 -33.39
N GLY A 35 -29.87 -24.56 -32.42
CA GLY A 35 -29.96 -24.93 -31.00
C GLY A 35 -28.67 -25.41 -30.32
N ASP A 36 -27.50 -25.19 -30.91
CA ASP A 36 -26.20 -25.45 -30.26
C ASP A 36 -25.68 -24.20 -29.51
N ILE A 37 -25.25 -24.39 -28.25
CA ILE A 37 -24.70 -23.34 -27.39
C ILE A 37 -23.20 -23.17 -27.68
N GLU A 38 -22.82 -22.13 -28.43
CA GLU A 38 -21.42 -21.68 -28.49
C GLU A 38 -21.04 -20.82 -27.27
N ARG A 39 -19.96 -21.17 -26.56
CA ARG A 39 -19.39 -20.37 -25.48
C ARG A 39 -18.43 -19.32 -26.05
N VAL A 40 -18.71 -18.04 -25.80
CA VAL A 40 -17.79 -16.94 -26.13
C VAL A 40 -16.95 -16.56 -24.90
N HIS A 41 -15.64 -16.37 -25.14
CA HIS A 41 -14.58 -16.08 -24.16
C HIS A 41 -14.78 -14.76 -23.40
N ALA A 42 -14.33 -14.74 -22.14
CA ALA A 42 -14.22 -13.55 -21.31
C ALA A 42 -13.19 -12.55 -21.89
N ILE A 43 -13.57 -11.27 -21.98
CA ILE A 43 -12.65 -10.18 -22.33
C ILE A 43 -11.87 -9.83 -21.05
N SER A 44 -10.55 -10.08 -21.05
CA SER A 44 -9.67 -9.68 -19.94
C SER A 44 -9.31 -8.20 -20.05
N HIS A 45 -8.95 -7.57 -18.93
CA HIS A 45 -8.53 -6.16 -18.87
C HIS A 45 -7.29 -5.86 -19.73
N LYS A 46 -6.55 -6.88 -20.20
CA LYS A 46 -5.48 -6.72 -21.20
C LYS A 46 -6.01 -6.27 -22.55
N SER A 47 -7.23 -6.64 -22.92
CA SER A 47 -7.86 -6.13 -24.14
C SER A 47 -8.13 -4.64 -24.05
N ILE A 48 -8.54 -4.13 -22.87
CA ILE A 48 -8.79 -2.70 -22.64
C ILE A 48 -7.48 -1.90 -22.63
N PHE A 49 -6.43 -2.37 -21.96
CA PHE A 49 -5.12 -1.70 -21.95
C PHE A 49 -4.38 -1.76 -23.29
N ALA A 50 -4.53 -2.86 -24.05
CA ALA A 50 -4.00 -2.94 -25.42
C ALA A 50 -4.77 -1.98 -26.35
N ILE A 51 -6.09 -1.85 -26.17
CA ILE A 51 -6.93 -0.87 -26.88
C ILE A 51 -6.51 0.55 -26.48
N ASP A 52 -6.29 0.87 -25.21
CA ASP A 52 -5.85 2.21 -24.76
C ASP A 52 -4.43 2.56 -25.25
N HIS A 53 -3.52 1.58 -25.32
CA HIS A 53 -2.18 1.79 -25.87
C HIS A 53 -2.19 1.96 -27.40
N LEU A 54 -3.07 1.24 -28.11
CA LEU A 54 -3.35 1.46 -29.54
C LEU A 54 -4.05 2.80 -29.75
N HIS A 55 -4.97 3.21 -28.88
CA HIS A 55 -5.66 4.49 -28.91
C HIS A 55 -4.68 5.65 -28.71
N TRP A 56 -3.74 5.52 -27.76
CA TRP A 56 -2.66 6.48 -27.54
C TRP A 56 -1.71 6.57 -28.75
N LYS A 57 -1.30 5.44 -29.35
CA LYS A 57 -0.47 5.45 -30.56
C LYS A 57 -1.20 6.03 -31.77
N LEU A 58 -2.50 5.79 -31.91
CA LEU A 58 -3.33 6.36 -32.97
C LEU A 58 -3.57 7.86 -32.75
N GLN A 59 -3.69 8.33 -31.50
CA GLN A 59 -3.74 9.76 -31.17
C GLN A 59 -2.43 10.47 -31.50
N GLN A 60 -1.28 9.88 -31.16
CA GLN A 60 0.03 10.45 -31.52
C GLN A 60 0.23 10.51 -33.03
N HIS A 61 -0.17 9.46 -33.76
CA HIS A 61 -0.07 9.44 -35.22
C HIS A 61 -1.07 10.40 -35.91
N ALA A 62 -2.25 10.61 -35.32
CA ALA A 62 -3.23 11.59 -35.79
C ALA A 62 -2.80 13.04 -35.50
N GLU A 63 -2.15 13.29 -34.36
CA GLU A 63 -1.60 14.61 -34.00
C GLU A 63 -0.37 14.99 -34.85
N GLU A 64 0.46 14.01 -35.24
CA GLU A 64 1.56 14.22 -36.19
C GLU A 64 1.06 14.52 -37.60
N ASN A 65 0.02 13.82 -38.08
CA ASN A 65 -0.58 14.06 -39.40
C ASN A 65 -1.45 15.35 -39.44
N ALA A 66 -2.06 15.76 -38.32
CA ALA A 66 -2.83 17.01 -38.24
C ALA A 66 -1.95 18.26 -38.28
N ARG A 67 -0.66 18.17 -37.95
CA ARG A 67 0.31 19.29 -38.11
C ARG A 67 0.72 19.54 -39.56
N GLU A 68 0.45 18.63 -40.48
CA GLU A 68 0.73 18.81 -41.90
C GLU A 68 -0.45 19.42 -42.69
N GLU A 69 -1.68 19.49 -42.16
CA GLU A 69 -2.86 19.91 -42.94
C GLU A 69 -3.63 21.17 -42.47
N GLU A 70 -3.38 21.78 -41.30
CA GLU A 70 -4.16 22.98 -40.91
C GLU A 70 -3.53 24.32 -41.31
N GLY A 71 -3.66 24.60 -42.60
CA GLY A 71 -3.72 25.94 -43.17
C GLY A 71 -5.15 26.38 -43.52
N VAL A 72 -6.22 25.94 -42.85
CA VAL A 72 -7.58 26.47 -43.06
C VAL A 72 -8.39 26.47 -41.75
N ARG A 73 -8.94 27.64 -41.42
CA ARG A 73 -9.73 27.98 -40.23
C ARG A 73 -11.21 27.60 -40.44
N VAL A 74 -11.82 26.75 -39.60
CA VAL A 74 -13.29 26.70 -39.42
C VAL A 74 -13.69 26.44 -37.96
N GLN A 75 -14.68 27.20 -37.54
CA GLN A 75 -15.31 27.37 -36.22
C GLN A 75 -16.12 26.17 -35.72
N GLU A 76 -16.30 26.15 -34.41
CA GLU A 76 -17.04 25.19 -33.58
C GLU A 76 -18.46 24.84 -34.06
N SER A 77 -18.78 23.54 -34.04
CA SER A 77 -20.12 22.99 -33.77
C SER A 77 -19.98 21.48 -33.50
N CYS A 78 -20.11 21.05 -32.25
CA CYS A 78 -20.20 19.63 -31.88
C CYS A 78 -21.49 19.02 -32.43
N ASP A 79 -21.40 17.94 -33.20
CA ASP A 79 -22.58 17.13 -33.53
C ASP A 79 -22.32 15.63 -33.56
N SER A 80 -23.36 14.92 -33.13
CA SER A 80 -23.58 13.51 -32.81
C SER A 80 -23.24 12.47 -33.89
N SER A 81 -22.75 12.90 -35.06
CA SER A 81 -22.45 12.06 -36.22
C SER A 81 -21.09 11.35 -36.16
N ARG A 82 -20.10 11.92 -35.45
CA ARG A 82 -18.76 11.30 -35.29
C ARG A 82 -18.79 10.06 -34.39
N LEU A 83 -19.73 9.97 -33.44
CA LEU A 83 -19.86 8.83 -32.54
C LEU A 83 -20.43 7.59 -33.24
N ALA A 84 -21.22 7.77 -34.31
CA ALA A 84 -21.73 6.68 -35.13
C ALA A 84 -20.61 6.06 -36.00
N ILE A 85 -19.79 6.91 -36.64
CA ILE A 85 -18.66 6.48 -37.46
C ILE A 85 -17.61 5.74 -36.61
N VAL A 86 -17.33 6.22 -35.39
CA VAL A 86 -16.41 5.54 -34.45
C VAL A 86 -16.95 4.17 -34.03
N LYS A 87 -18.27 4.02 -33.82
CA LYS A 87 -18.89 2.73 -33.50
C LYS A 87 -18.83 1.75 -34.66
N GLU A 88 -18.97 2.22 -35.90
CA GLU A 88 -18.88 1.38 -37.10
C GLU A 88 -17.44 0.89 -37.34
N VAL A 89 -16.45 1.76 -37.17
CA VAL A 89 -15.01 1.43 -37.31
C VAL A 89 -14.55 0.46 -36.22
N VAL A 90 -15.01 0.63 -34.97
CA VAL A 90 -14.71 -0.30 -33.86
C VAL A 90 -15.32 -1.68 -34.11
N LYS A 91 -16.50 -1.75 -34.75
CA LYS A 91 -17.15 -3.01 -35.10
C LYS A 91 -16.38 -3.76 -36.20
N ASP A 92 -15.90 -3.05 -37.23
CA ASP A 92 -15.10 -3.65 -38.30
C ASP A 92 -13.72 -4.14 -37.82
N ILE A 93 -13.06 -3.39 -36.94
CA ILE A 93 -11.77 -3.80 -36.34
C ILE A 93 -11.94 -5.04 -35.46
N SER A 94 -13.03 -5.11 -34.68
CA SER A 94 -13.33 -6.28 -33.85
C SER A 94 -13.59 -7.54 -34.70
N VAL A 95 -14.28 -7.40 -35.82
CA VAL A 95 -14.52 -8.50 -36.78
C VAL A 95 -13.22 -8.97 -37.45
N GLN A 96 -12.29 -8.06 -37.78
CA GLN A 96 -11.01 -8.43 -38.38
C GLN A 96 -10.07 -9.14 -37.39
N ILE A 97 -10.05 -8.72 -36.12
CA ILE A 97 -9.27 -9.38 -35.06
C ILE A 97 -9.82 -10.79 -34.78
N SER A 98 -11.14 -10.95 -34.70
CA SER A 98 -11.77 -12.27 -34.56
C SER A 98 -11.47 -13.18 -35.75
N ARG A 99 -11.50 -12.66 -36.98
CA ARG A 99 -11.14 -13.43 -38.19
C ARG A 99 -9.67 -13.84 -38.21
N GLY A 100 -8.75 -12.97 -37.77
CA GLY A 100 -7.32 -13.28 -37.67
C GLY A 100 -7.01 -14.37 -36.63
N ILE A 101 -7.71 -14.34 -35.48
CA ILE A 101 -7.58 -15.36 -34.43
C ILE A 101 -8.17 -16.71 -34.90
N THR A 102 -9.30 -16.70 -35.60
CA THR A 102 -9.89 -17.92 -36.18
C THR A 102 -9.00 -18.54 -37.27
N LEU A 103 -8.34 -17.72 -38.11
CA LEU A 103 -7.39 -18.20 -39.13
C LEU A 103 -6.15 -18.87 -38.51
N LEU A 104 -5.59 -18.28 -37.45
CA LEU A 104 -4.44 -18.85 -36.72
C LEU A 104 -4.78 -20.17 -36.02
N ILE A 105 -6.02 -20.32 -35.52
CA ILE A 105 -6.51 -21.57 -34.93
C ILE A 105 -6.81 -22.61 -36.02
N HIS A 106 -7.31 -22.20 -37.19
CA HIS A 106 -7.63 -23.11 -38.28
C HIS A 106 -6.38 -23.68 -38.97
N GLU A 107 -5.29 -22.90 -39.08
CA GLU A 107 -3.98 -23.38 -39.55
C GLU A 107 -3.33 -24.37 -38.56
N ALA A 108 -3.60 -24.25 -37.25
CA ALA A 108 -3.12 -25.21 -36.24
C ALA A 108 -3.89 -26.56 -36.26
N TYR A 109 -5.14 -26.57 -36.76
CA TYR A 109 -5.98 -27.77 -36.82
C TYR A 109 -5.85 -28.58 -38.13
N ASN A 110 -5.30 -28.00 -39.20
CA ASN A 110 -5.13 -28.67 -40.51
C ASN A 110 -3.77 -29.38 -40.69
N CYS A 111 -3.23 -29.99 -39.63
CA CYS A 111 -2.22 -31.04 -39.76
C CYS A 111 -2.90 -32.41 -39.90
N GLY A 112 -3.44 -32.68 -41.09
CA GLY A 112 -3.98 -33.98 -41.46
C GLY A 112 -4.24 -34.10 -42.96
N ASP A 113 -3.21 -34.40 -43.74
CA ASP A 113 -3.08 -35.67 -44.51
C ASP A 113 -1.91 -35.56 -45.51
N GLY A 114 -1.11 -36.62 -45.65
CA GLY A 114 -0.19 -36.79 -46.79
C GLY A 114 1.32 -36.70 -46.56
N ARG A 115 1.89 -37.74 -45.93
CA ARG A 115 3.25 -38.30 -46.09
C ARG A 115 4.47 -37.66 -45.37
N LYS A 116 5.08 -38.53 -44.55
CA LYS A 116 6.48 -38.61 -44.05
C LYS A 116 6.95 -37.59 -43.01
N GLY A 117 6.74 -37.97 -41.75
CA GLY A 117 7.79 -38.02 -40.72
C GLY A 117 8.39 -36.70 -40.21
N ARG A 118 7.84 -36.16 -39.12
CA ARG A 118 8.57 -35.70 -37.91
C ARG A 118 7.58 -35.16 -36.84
N LYS A 119 7.72 -35.73 -35.63
CA LYS A 119 7.24 -35.32 -34.28
C LYS A 119 6.27 -34.11 -34.16
N CYS A 120 5.03 -34.39 -33.71
CA CYS A 120 4.21 -33.43 -32.95
C CYS A 120 4.44 -33.64 -31.45
N GLN A 121 5.31 -32.82 -30.85
CA GLN A 121 5.57 -32.82 -29.40
C GLN A 121 5.31 -31.43 -28.75
N HIS A 122 4.83 -30.45 -29.53
CA HIS A 122 4.66 -29.05 -29.09
C HIS A 122 3.21 -28.66 -28.68
N SER A 123 2.17 -29.35 -29.15
CA SER A 123 0.78 -28.94 -28.86
C SER A 123 0.34 -29.19 -27.40
N LEU A 124 0.85 -30.26 -26.78
CA LEU A 124 0.63 -30.58 -25.37
C LEU A 124 1.40 -29.66 -24.41
N GLN A 125 2.51 -29.07 -24.86
CA GLN A 125 3.24 -28.06 -24.08
C GLN A 125 2.55 -26.70 -24.16
N PHE A 126 1.99 -26.33 -25.31
CA PHE A 126 1.30 -25.05 -25.49
C PHE A 126 -0.02 -24.97 -24.72
N SER A 127 -0.84 -26.04 -24.70
CA SER A 127 -2.09 -26.04 -23.92
C SER A 127 -1.87 -26.04 -22.40
N ARG A 128 -0.77 -26.65 -21.96
CA ARG A 128 -0.37 -26.66 -20.55
C ARG A 128 0.19 -25.31 -20.12
N ALA A 129 1.05 -24.71 -20.95
CA ALA A 129 1.61 -23.38 -20.71
C ALA A 129 0.54 -22.27 -20.74
N THR A 130 -0.43 -22.34 -21.65
CA THR A 130 -1.55 -21.38 -21.70
C THR A 130 -2.45 -21.49 -20.47
N LYS A 131 -2.74 -22.70 -20.01
CA LYS A 131 -3.49 -22.92 -18.77
C LYS A 131 -2.74 -22.44 -17.52
N GLU A 132 -1.43 -22.71 -17.45
CA GLU A 132 -0.57 -22.21 -16.37
C GLU A 132 -0.51 -20.66 -16.35
N VAL A 133 -0.46 -20.02 -17.52
CA VAL A 133 -0.49 -18.55 -17.65
C VAL A 133 -1.86 -17.97 -17.26
N GLU A 134 -2.97 -18.59 -17.64
CA GLU A 134 -4.32 -18.16 -17.25
C GLU A 134 -4.54 -18.27 -15.73
N ASP A 135 -4.14 -19.39 -15.12
CA ASP A 135 -4.25 -19.61 -13.67
C ASP A 135 -3.36 -18.62 -12.86
N GLU A 136 -2.15 -18.30 -13.37
CA GLU A 136 -1.26 -17.29 -12.77
C GLU A 136 -1.80 -15.85 -12.92
N GLU A 137 -2.36 -15.49 -14.07
CA GLU A 137 -2.92 -14.16 -14.33
C GLU A 137 -4.21 -13.91 -13.54
N GLU A 138 -5.08 -14.91 -13.41
CA GLU A 138 -6.28 -14.83 -12.59
C GLU A 138 -5.91 -14.65 -11.10
N SER A 139 -4.91 -15.40 -10.62
CA SER A 139 -4.38 -15.28 -9.25
C SER A 139 -3.79 -13.90 -8.97
N ALA A 140 -3.06 -13.31 -9.91
CA ALA A 140 -2.47 -11.97 -9.79
C ALA A 140 -3.53 -10.85 -9.83
N CYS A 141 -4.50 -10.93 -10.74
CA CYS A 141 -5.61 -9.97 -10.82
C CYS A 141 -6.47 -9.99 -9.56
N VAL A 142 -6.70 -11.18 -9.01
CA VAL A 142 -7.50 -11.37 -7.81
C VAL A 142 -6.83 -10.83 -6.54
N LEU A 143 -5.51 -11.05 -6.39
CA LEU A 143 -4.75 -10.51 -5.26
C LEU A 143 -4.61 -8.97 -5.26
N SER A 144 -4.94 -8.32 -6.39
CA SER A 144 -5.00 -6.86 -6.49
C SER A 144 -6.26 -6.26 -5.84
N THR A 145 -7.38 -7.01 -5.82
CA THR A 145 -8.67 -6.57 -5.26
C THR A 145 -8.86 -7.04 -3.82
N MET A 146 -8.41 -8.25 -3.48
CA MET A 146 -8.43 -8.79 -2.11
C MET A 146 -7.02 -9.25 -1.73
N PRO A 147 -6.40 -8.71 -0.65
CA PRO A 147 -5.00 -8.97 -0.36
C PRO A 147 -4.70 -10.37 0.17
N TYR A 148 -5.72 -11.23 0.34
CA TYR A 148 -5.57 -12.58 0.89
C TYR A 148 -6.07 -13.65 -0.08
N ALA A 149 -5.41 -14.80 -0.09
CA ALA A 149 -5.88 -16.01 -0.75
C ALA A 149 -5.60 -17.23 0.16
N GLU A 150 -6.65 -17.97 0.50
CA GLU A 150 -6.58 -19.21 1.27
C GLU A 150 -6.46 -20.41 0.32
N MET A 151 -5.40 -21.19 0.49
CA MET A 151 -5.12 -22.41 -0.27
C MET A 151 -5.16 -23.59 0.68
N LYS A 152 -5.96 -24.61 0.38
CA LYS A 152 -6.14 -25.81 1.22
C LYS A 152 -5.76 -27.08 0.48
N VAL A 153 -4.95 -27.91 1.14
CA VAL A 153 -4.64 -29.27 0.70
C VAL A 153 -5.02 -30.27 1.78
N ARG A 154 -5.46 -31.45 1.34
CA ARG A 154 -5.71 -32.59 2.23
C ARG A 154 -4.56 -33.55 2.09
N TYR A 155 -3.98 -33.92 3.22
CA TYR A 155 -2.91 -34.88 3.27
C TYR A 155 -3.32 -36.04 4.20
N HIS A 156 -3.14 -37.27 3.72
CA HIS A 156 -3.42 -38.46 4.50
C HIS A 156 -2.11 -39.01 5.06
N VAL A 157 -2.07 -39.19 6.37
CA VAL A 157 -0.94 -39.74 7.11
C VAL A 157 -1.24 -41.19 7.45
N ASP A 158 -0.38 -42.09 7.01
CA ASP A 158 -0.50 -43.51 7.32
C ASP A 158 -0.20 -43.78 8.81
N VAL A 159 -0.88 -44.75 9.40
CA VAL A 159 -0.68 -45.13 10.82
C VAL A 159 0.72 -45.69 11.09
N SER A 160 1.43 -46.17 10.06
CA SER A 160 2.80 -46.67 10.14
C SER A 160 3.87 -45.58 10.18
N GLU A 161 3.49 -44.30 10.03
CA GLU A 161 4.43 -43.17 10.07
C GLU A 161 5.18 -43.13 11.40
N LYS A 162 6.52 -43.23 11.34
CA LYS A 162 7.37 -43.32 12.55
C LYS A 162 7.28 -42.09 13.43
N PHE A 163 6.98 -40.92 12.84
CA PHE A 163 6.86 -39.69 13.58
C PHE A 163 5.69 -39.72 14.59
N LEU A 164 4.67 -40.56 14.35
CA LEU A 164 3.53 -40.72 15.25
C LEU A 164 3.90 -41.48 16.53
N SER A 165 4.86 -42.41 16.47
CA SER A 165 5.25 -43.24 17.62
C SER A 165 6.41 -42.66 18.43
N ASN A 166 7.31 -41.91 17.80
CA ASN A 166 8.44 -41.27 18.47
C ASN A 166 8.13 -39.85 19.01
N GLY A 167 6.95 -39.30 18.70
CA GLY A 167 6.55 -37.95 19.09
C GLY A 167 7.24 -36.81 18.34
N SER A 168 7.92 -37.09 17.23
CA SER A 168 8.53 -36.06 16.37
C SER A 168 7.50 -35.43 15.44
N ASN A 169 7.74 -34.19 15.00
CA ASN A 169 6.87 -33.52 14.03
C ASN A 169 7.57 -33.37 12.67
N PRO A 170 6.90 -33.74 11.56
CA PRO A 170 7.42 -33.48 10.22
C PRO A 170 7.57 -31.97 9.98
N VAL A 171 8.42 -31.61 9.03
CA VAL A 171 8.74 -30.21 8.72
C VAL A 171 8.05 -29.80 7.44
N LEU A 172 7.22 -28.76 7.51
CA LEU A 172 6.66 -28.08 6.35
C LEU A 172 7.65 -27.02 5.87
N MET A 173 7.96 -27.08 4.57
CA MET A 173 8.78 -26.10 3.86
C MET A 173 7.90 -25.36 2.86
N VAL A 174 7.85 -24.03 2.96
CA VAL A 174 7.09 -23.16 2.06
C VAL A 174 8.02 -22.12 1.47
N GLU A 175 8.09 -22.07 0.15
CA GLU A 175 8.79 -21.04 -0.63
C GLU A 175 7.77 -20.17 -1.35
N SER A 176 8.05 -18.87 -1.42
CA SER A 176 7.13 -17.89 -2.00
C SER A 176 7.86 -16.70 -2.59
N LYS A 177 7.28 -16.14 -3.66
CA LYS A 177 7.66 -14.83 -4.23
C LYS A 177 7.11 -13.64 -3.42
N GLY A 178 6.46 -13.89 -2.28
CA GLY A 178 5.95 -12.86 -1.38
C GLY A 178 4.42 -12.82 -1.28
N HIS A 179 3.84 -11.96 -0.44
CA HIS A 179 4.53 -11.08 0.52
C HIS A 179 4.52 -11.65 1.96
N GLY A 180 3.62 -12.59 2.23
CA GLY A 180 3.60 -13.34 3.48
C GLY A 180 2.64 -14.53 3.43
N VAL A 181 2.71 -15.37 4.44
CA VAL A 181 1.81 -16.51 4.63
C VAL A 181 1.53 -16.76 6.12
N HIS A 182 0.31 -17.20 6.40
CA HIS A 182 -0.01 -17.91 7.64
C HIS A 182 -0.26 -19.39 7.34
N VAL A 183 0.38 -20.27 8.12
CA VAL A 183 0.23 -21.72 7.99
C VAL A 183 -0.72 -22.21 9.07
N PHE A 184 -1.79 -22.87 8.64
CA PHE A 184 -2.73 -23.55 9.51
C PHE A 184 -2.68 -25.07 9.29
N VAL A 185 -2.69 -25.82 10.38
CA VAL A 185 -2.81 -27.28 10.35
C VAL A 185 -4.00 -27.65 11.19
N ASN A 186 -4.98 -28.33 10.58
CA ASN A 186 -6.21 -28.72 11.26
C ASN A 186 -6.90 -27.56 12.01
N GLU A 187 -6.96 -26.39 11.37
CA GLU A 187 -7.58 -25.14 11.86
C GLU A 187 -6.79 -24.37 12.93
N GLU A 188 -5.61 -24.86 13.31
CA GLU A 188 -4.71 -24.20 14.25
C GLU A 188 -3.60 -23.44 13.52
N LEU A 189 -3.35 -22.18 13.91
CA LEU A 189 -2.25 -21.38 13.37
C LEU A 189 -0.92 -21.90 13.92
N ILE A 190 -0.06 -22.41 13.05
CA ILE A 190 1.22 -23.02 13.43
C ILE A 190 2.37 -22.03 13.24
N ALA A 191 2.39 -21.30 12.12
CA ALA A 191 3.50 -20.44 11.77
C ALA A 191 3.08 -19.29 10.86
N SER A 192 3.93 -18.27 10.77
CA SER A 192 3.77 -17.15 9.85
C SER A 192 5.13 -16.72 9.31
N ALA A 193 5.19 -16.33 8.04
CA ALA A 193 6.40 -15.79 7.42
C ALA A 193 6.06 -14.59 6.53
N PHE A 194 7.00 -13.66 6.41
CA PHE A 194 6.85 -12.43 5.66
C PHE A 194 8.17 -12.05 5.00
N GLY A 195 8.10 -11.40 3.83
CA GLY A 195 9.26 -10.72 3.25
C GLY A 195 9.74 -9.55 4.13
N ASN A 196 11.02 -9.18 4.00
CA ASN A 196 11.61 -8.12 4.83
C ASN A 196 11.44 -6.71 4.24
N GLY A 197 10.96 -6.60 3.00
CA GLY A 197 10.66 -5.36 2.28
C GLY A 197 11.64 -5.07 1.14
N THR A 198 12.92 -5.33 1.35
CA THR A 198 13.95 -5.30 0.28
C THR A 198 13.95 -6.58 -0.54
N ASP A 199 13.77 -7.70 0.15
CA ASP A 199 13.47 -9.00 -0.43
C ASP A 199 12.05 -9.38 -0.01
N ILE A 200 11.17 -9.46 -1.00
CA ILE A 200 9.77 -9.84 -0.80
C ILE A 200 9.60 -11.35 -0.71
N THR A 201 10.59 -12.12 -1.17
CA THR A 201 10.57 -13.57 -1.13
C THR A 201 10.83 -14.06 0.29
N TYR A 202 10.35 -15.26 0.59
CA TYR A 202 10.63 -15.90 1.87
C TYR A 202 10.63 -17.41 1.73
N LYS A 203 11.40 -18.05 2.63
CA LYS A 203 11.40 -19.48 2.87
C LYS A 203 11.04 -19.72 4.33
N LEU A 204 9.98 -20.49 4.54
CA LEU A 204 9.52 -20.90 5.86
C LEU A 204 9.80 -22.39 6.04
N GLU A 205 10.45 -22.74 7.14
CA GLU A 205 10.59 -24.13 7.59
C GLU A 205 10.00 -24.21 9.01
N THR A 206 8.97 -25.03 9.20
CA THR A 206 8.29 -25.16 10.49
C THR A 206 7.85 -26.59 10.76
N HIS A 207 7.95 -27.02 12.02
CA HIS A 207 7.36 -28.28 12.44
C HIS A 207 5.83 -28.18 12.41
N ILE A 208 5.15 -29.21 11.90
CA ILE A 208 3.70 -29.27 11.80
C ILE A 208 3.13 -30.50 12.54
N PRO A 209 2.14 -30.31 13.44
CA PRO A 209 1.53 -31.42 14.17
C PRO A 209 0.52 -32.14 13.27
N LEU A 210 0.96 -33.22 12.63
CA LEU A 210 0.09 -34.09 11.84
C LEU A 210 -0.43 -35.26 12.68
N LYS A 211 -1.71 -35.60 12.51
CA LYS A 211 -2.33 -36.78 13.15
C LYS A 211 -2.49 -37.93 12.16
N ALA A 212 -2.62 -39.15 12.66
CA ALA A 212 -2.98 -40.29 11.81
C ALA A 212 -4.28 -40.02 11.03
N GLY A 213 -4.32 -40.45 9.77
CA GLY A 213 -5.44 -40.25 8.87
C GLY A 213 -5.45 -38.87 8.22
N LYS A 214 -6.64 -38.26 8.12
CA LYS A 214 -6.85 -37.05 7.31
C LYS A 214 -6.43 -35.77 8.05
N ASN A 215 -5.54 -35.02 7.42
CA ASN A 215 -5.12 -33.69 7.84
C ASN A 215 -5.52 -32.65 6.78
N VAL A 216 -5.77 -31.43 7.23
CA VAL A 216 -5.96 -30.27 6.37
C VAL A 216 -4.86 -29.28 6.65
N ILE A 217 -4.09 -28.93 5.61
CA ILE A 217 -3.11 -27.86 5.66
C ILE A 217 -3.71 -26.69 4.88
N ALA A 218 -3.85 -25.54 5.52
CA ALA A 218 -4.33 -24.32 4.90
C ALA A 218 -3.24 -23.25 4.94
N LEU A 219 -2.98 -22.61 3.82
CA LEU A 219 -2.01 -21.54 3.66
C LEU A 219 -2.78 -20.27 3.30
N LEU A 220 -2.75 -19.28 4.17
CA LEU A 220 -3.31 -17.96 3.90
C LEU A 220 -2.18 -17.08 3.33
N SER A 221 -2.06 -17.08 2.01
CA SER A 221 -1.12 -16.23 1.27
C SER A 221 -1.63 -14.80 1.22
N MET A 222 -0.73 -13.82 1.20
CA MET A 222 -1.12 -12.41 1.15
C MET A 222 -0.17 -11.52 0.37
N THR A 223 -0.71 -10.40 -0.12
CA THR A 223 0.03 -9.32 -0.77
C THR A 223 0.01 -8.03 0.07
N VAL A 224 1.10 -7.26 -0.01
CA VAL A 224 1.23 -5.96 0.66
C VAL A 224 1.59 -4.91 -0.39
N GLY A 225 0.66 -4.71 -1.33
CA GLY A 225 0.91 -3.99 -2.58
C GLY A 225 1.45 -4.91 -3.67
N LEU A 226 1.58 -4.37 -4.88
CA LEU A 226 2.24 -4.99 -6.03
C LEU A 226 3.44 -4.12 -6.42
N GLN A 227 4.38 -4.70 -7.15
CA GLN A 227 5.53 -3.94 -7.64
C GLN A 227 5.07 -2.81 -8.57
N ASN A 228 5.68 -1.64 -8.43
CA ASN A 228 5.25 -0.41 -9.12
C ASN A 228 6.39 0.31 -9.87
N ALA A 229 7.59 -0.28 -9.92
CA ALA A 229 8.74 0.26 -10.63
C ALA A 229 9.74 -0.85 -11.03
N GLY A 230 10.49 -0.61 -12.10
CA GLY A 230 11.49 -1.53 -12.67
C GLY A 230 11.21 -1.91 -14.13
N PRO A 231 12.10 -2.63 -14.82
CA PRO A 231 11.75 -3.26 -16.09
C PRO A 231 10.78 -4.43 -15.85
N PHE A 232 9.72 -4.53 -16.66
CA PHE A 232 8.80 -5.68 -16.67
C PHE A 232 8.14 -6.00 -15.31
N TYR A 233 7.97 -5.00 -14.43
CA TYR A 233 7.43 -5.23 -13.07
C TYR A 233 5.99 -5.74 -13.07
N GLU A 234 5.24 -5.51 -14.15
CA GLU A 234 3.90 -6.03 -14.37
C GLU A 234 3.85 -7.56 -14.50
N TRP A 235 4.99 -8.21 -14.79
CA TRP A 235 5.14 -9.67 -14.88
C TRP A 235 5.69 -10.30 -13.60
N VAL A 236 5.97 -9.51 -12.57
CA VAL A 236 6.48 -10.03 -11.30
C VAL A 236 5.31 -10.55 -10.48
N GLY A 237 5.13 -11.87 -10.53
CA GLY A 237 4.12 -12.57 -9.74
C GLY A 237 4.44 -12.62 -8.24
N ALA A 238 3.40 -12.79 -7.43
CA ALA A 238 3.49 -13.00 -5.98
C ALA A 238 2.76 -14.31 -5.60
N GLY A 239 3.05 -14.85 -4.41
CA GLY A 239 2.42 -16.07 -3.92
C GLY A 239 3.38 -17.25 -3.79
N LEU A 240 2.82 -18.42 -3.52
CA LEU A 240 3.58 -19.63 -3.18
C LEU A 240 4.17 -20.26 -4.44
N THR A 241 5.42 -20.71 -4.37
CA THR A 241 6.10 -21.42 -5.48
C THR A 241 6.36 -22.88 -5.17
N ASN A 242 6.63 -23.21 -3.90
CA ASN A 242 6.96 -24.57 -3.48
C ASN A 242 6.39 -24.87 -2.11
N VAL A 243 5.77 -26.05 -1.95
CA VAL A 243 5.26 -26.54 -0.66
C VAL A 243 5.64 -28.00 -0.50
N LYS A 244 6.50 -28.30 0.47
CA LYS A 244 7.03 -29.65 0.72
C LYS A 244 6.89 -30.05 2.17
N ILE A 245 6.77 -31.35 2.43
CA ILE A 245 6.84 -31.93 3.78
C ILE A 245 7.99 -32.91 3.84
N SER A 246 8.91 -32.75 4.79
CA SER A 246 9.98 -33.70 5.09
C SER A 246 9.79 -34.37 6.45
N GLY A 247 10.55 -35.43 6.72
CA GLY A 247 10.46 -36.19 7.97
C GLY A 247 9.36 -37.26 7.98
N LEU A 248 8.87 -37.66 6.81
CA LEU A 248 7.97 -38.80 6.63
C LEU A 248 8.78 -40.08 6.37
N ASN A 249 8.18 -41.25 6.56
CA ASN A 249 8.80 -42.54 6.26
C ASN A 249 9.29 -42.63 4.80
N ASN A 250 8.52 -42.09 3.87
CA ASN A 250 8.84 -42.04 2.44
C ASN A 250 9.75 -40.86 2.07
N GLY A 251 10.40 -40.21 3.06
CA GLY A 251 11.31 -39.11 2.86
C GLY A 251 10.58 -37.76 2.76
N THR A 252 10.82 -37.03 1.68
CA THR A 252 10.22 -35.71 1.42
C THR A 252 9.17 -35.83 0.33
N ILE A 253 7.98 -35.28 0.58
CA ILE A 253 6.90 -35.20 -0.40
C ILE A 253 6.70 -33.76 -0.86
N ASP A 254 6.46 -33.59 -2.15
CA ASP A 254 6.14 -32.32 -2.77
C ASP A 254 4.63 -32.18 -2.93
N LEU A 255 4.04 -31.20 -2.24
CA LEU A 255 2.63 -30.87 -2.28
C LEU A 255 2.29 -29.83 -3.36
N SER A 256 3.28 -29.27 -4.06
CA SER A 256 3.05 -28.21 -5.06
C SER A 256 2.20 -28.70 -6.23
N SER A 257 2.32 -29.99 -6.58
CA SER A 257 1.55 -30.65 -7.65
C SER A 257 0.22 -31.26 -7.18
N TYR A 258 -0.12 -31.13 -5.90
CA TYR A 258 -1.38 -31.66 -5.36
C TYR A 258 -2.57 -30.80 -5.79
N ALA A 259 -3.76 -31.39 -5.70
CA ALA A 259 -5.01 -30.66 -5.91
C ALA A 259 -5.29 -29.71 -4.73
N TRP A 260 -4.99 -28.42 -4.93
CA TRP A 260 -5.29 -27.35 -3.98
C TRP A 260 -6.72 -26.82 -4.17
N LYS A 261 -7.37 -26.51 -3.06
CA LYS A 261 -8.63 -25.74 -3.05
C LYS A 261 -8.34 -24.29 -2.72
N TYR A 262 -8.83 -23.39 -3.57
CA TYR A 262 -8.61 -21.96 -3.44
C TYR A 262 -9.86 -21.25 -2.93
N LYS A 263 -9.64 -20.27 -2.07
CA LYS A 263 -10.65 -19.29 -1.67
C LYS A 263 -10.00 -17.91 -1.62
N ILE A 264 -10.57 -17.01 -2.39
CA ILE A 264 -10.09 -15.64 -2.54
C ILE A 264 -10.65 -14.80 -1.39
N GLY A 265 -9.82 -13.93 -0.80
CA GLY A 265 -10.21 -13.01 0.26
C GLY A 265 -10.62 -13.69 1.57
N LEU A 266 -10.96 -12.86 2.56
CA LEU A 266 -11.45 -13.31 3.85
C LEU A 266 -12.97 -13.39 3.87
N GLU A 267 -13.52 -14.28 4.69
CA GLU A 267 -14.98 -14.39 4.86
C GLU A 267 -15.63 -13.05 5.29
N GLY A 268 -14.97 -12.31 6.19
CA GLY A 268 -15.46 -10.99 6.62
C GLY A 268 -15.49 -9.96 5.48
N GLU A 269 -14.59 -10.08 4.49
CA GLU A 269 -14.59 -9.21 3.31
C GLU A 269 -15.78 -9.52 2.39
N HIS A 270 -16.06 -10.81 2.15
CA HIS A 270 -17.23 -11.26 1.37
C HIS A 270 -18.56 -10.84 2.01
N LEU A 271 -18.65 -10.97 3.34
CA LEU A 271 -19.81 -10.54 4.11
C LEU A 271 -19.89 -9.01 4.27
N ARG A 272 -18.86 -8.29 3.82
CA ARG A 272 -18.71 -6.83 3.89
C ARG A 272 -18.92 -6.30 5.31
N VAL A 273 -18.38 -6.98 6.33
CA VAL A 273 -18.62 -6.66 7.76
C VAL A 273 -18.16 -5.25 8.15
N PHE A 274 -17.30 -4.64 7.34
CA PHE A 274 -16.85 -3.25 7.47
C PHE A 274 -17.86 -2.21 6.98
N SER A 275 -18.89 -2.61 6.22
CA SER A 275 -19.92 -1.71 5.71
C SER A 275 -21.11 -1.58 6.66
N VAL A 276 -21.95 -0.56 6.44
CA VAL A 276 -23.16 -0.33 7.23
C VAL A 276 -24.14 -1.51 7.07
N ASP A 277 -24.33 -1.98 5.84
CA ASP A 277 -25.27 -3.06 5.51
C ASP A 277 -24.75 -4.43 5.94
N GLY A 278 -23.45 -4.69 5.73
CA GLY A 278 -22.84 -5.98 6.02
C GLY A 278 -22.62 -6.26 7.50
N ASN A 279 -22.75 -5.23 8.34
CA ASN A 279 -22.61 -5.35 9.78
C ASN A 279 -23.63 -6.31 10.42
N ASN A 280 -24.80 -6.52 9.81
CA ASN A 280 -25.83 -7.44 10.30
C ASN A 280 -25.68 -8.88 9.77
N ASN A 281 -24.74 -9.12 8.85
CA ASN A 281 -24.52 -10.45 8.26
C ASN A 281 -23.80 -11.41 9.21
N VAL A 282 -23.33 -10.91 10.35
CA VAL A 282 -22.51 -11.67 11.30
C VAL A 282 -23.01 -11.49 12.72
N LYS A 283 -22.83 -12.55 13.53
CA LYS A 283 -23.14 -12.51 14.96
C LYS A 283 -21.94 -11.98 15.73
N TRP A 284 -21.96 -10.69 16.01
CA TRP A 284 -21.00 -10.07 16.93
C TRP A 284 -21.19 -10.56 18.36
N THR A 285 -20.10 -10.79 19.06
CA THR A 285 -20.06 -11.06 20.49
C THR A 285 -19.65 -9.81 21.25
N TYR A 286 -20.14 -9.71 22.48
CA TYR A 286 -19.95 -8.57 23.38
C TYR A 286 -19.28 -9.04 24.66
N PRO A 287 -18.02 -9.51 24.60
CA PRO A 287 -17.34 -9.96 25.79
C PRO A 287 -17.06 -8.77 26.74
N SER A 288 -16.88 -9.03 28.03
CA SER A 288 -16.47 -8.01 28.99
C SER A 288 -15.11 -7.42 28.65
N GLU A 289 -14.21 -8.25 28.12
CA GLU A 289 -12.94 -7.85 27.53
C GLU A 289 -12.80 -8.45 26.12
N PRO A 290 -12.40 -7.67 25.12
CA PRO A 290 -12.16 -8.21 23.79
C PRO A 290 -10.95 -9.17 23.81
N PRO A 291 -10.96 -10.24 23.00
CA PRO A 291 -9.79 -11.09 22.82
C PRO A 291 -8.57 -10.24 22.43
N LYS A 292 -7.43 -10.54 23.03
CA LYS A 292 -6.15 -9.89 22.77
C LYS A 292 -5.19 -10.89 22.15
N ASN A 293 -4.26 -10.42 21.34
CA ASN A 293 -3.23 -11.24 20.70
C ASN A 293 -3.80 -12.44 19.91
N GLN A 294 -5.02 -12.30 19.41
CA GLN A 294 -5.69 -13.33 18.64
C GLN A 294 -5.68 -12.96 17.15
N ALA A 295 -5.02 -13.79 16.35
CA ALA A 295 -4.97 -13.67 14.89
C ALA A 295 -6.36 -13.80 14.24
N LEU A 296 -6.49 -13.22 13.04
CA LEU A 296 -7.69 -13.24 12.19
C LEU A 296 -8.98 -12.85 12.94
N THR A 297 -8.95 -11.75 13.67
CA THR A 297 -10.08 -11.28 14.48
C THR A 297 -10.64 -9.97 13.96
N TRP A 298 -11.97 -9.88 13.86
CA TRP A 298 -12.65 -8.63 13.54
C TRP A 298 -13.12 -7.94 14.83
N TYR A 299 -12.81 -6.65 14.93
CA TYR A 299 -13.25 -5.75 16.00
C TYR A 299 -14.15 -4.67 15.41
N LYS A 300 -15.13 -4.24 16.21
CA LYS A 300 -16.01 -3.13 15.87
C LYS A 300 -16.31 -2.31 17.11
N VAL A 301 -16.38 -1.00 16.95
CA VAL A 301 -16.77 -0.08 18.01
C VAL A 301 -17.46 1.15 17.45
N VAL A 302 -18.39 1.71 18.23
CA VAL A 302 -18.99 3.02 17.93
C VAL A 302 -18.15 4.09 18.61
N VAL A 303 -17.75 5.11 17.85
CA VAL A 303 -16.84 6.18 18.31
C VAL A 303 -17.46 7.55 18.09
N ASP A 304 -17.11 8.49 18.94
CA ASP A 304 -17.49 9.90 18.77
C ASP A 304 -16.54 10.60 17.79
N ALA A 305 -17.06 11.66 17.15
CA ALA A 305 -16.23 12.51 16.32
C ALA A 305 -15.22 13.28 17.20
N PRO A 306 -13.96 13.39 16.78
CA PRO A 306 -12.95 14.15 17.51
C PRO A 306 -13.27 15.65 17.49
N ASN A 307 -13.04 16.33 18.62
CA ASN A 307 -13.27 17.78 18.73
C ASN A 307 -12.16 18.60 18.02
N GLY A 308 -12.59 19.63 17.29
CA GLY A 308 -11.73 20.61 16.62
C GLY A 308 -11.42 20.26 15.17
N THR A 309 -10.53 21.04 14.56
CA THR A 309 -10.16 20.95 13.13
C THR A 309 -8.78 20.31 12.88
N ALA A 310 -8.08 19.92 13.95
CA ALA A 310 -6.75 19.32 13.85
C ALA A 310 -6.83 17.95 13.14
N PRO A 311 -5.88 17.62 12.23
CA PRO A 311 -5.83 16.31 11.60
C PRO A 311 -5.75 15.18 12.61
N VAL A 312 -6.41 14.05 12.32
CA VAL A 312 -6.53 12.92 13.24
C VAL A 312 -5.87 11.69 12.65
N GLY A 313 -5.18 10.94 13.51
CA GLY A 313 -4.63 9.63 13.18
C GLY A 313 -5.06 8.58 14.19
N LEU A 314 -5.24 7.34 13.75
CA LEU A 314 -5.45 6.18 14.62
C LEU A 314 -4.09 5.68 15.10
N ASP A 315 -3.86 5.69 16.41
CA ASP A 315 -2.67 5.13 17.03
C ASP A 315 -2.81 3.61 17.15
N MET A 316 -2.00 2.90 16.36
CA MET A 316 -2.06 1.45 16.25
C MET A 316 -0.83 0.78 16.88
N GLN A 317 -0.05 1.48 17.72
CA GLN A 317 1.20 0.97 18.29
C GLN A 317 1.10 -0.44 18.91
N HIS A 318 -0.06 -0.76 19.51
CA HIS A 318 -0.30 -2.01 20.21
C HIS A 318 -1.05 -3.07 19.38
N MET A 319 -1.22 -2.80 18.10
CA MET A 319 -1.85 -3.71 17.13
C MET A 319 -0.79 -4.44 16.29
N GLY A 320 -1.19 -5.51 15.60
CA GLY A 320 -0.26 -6.37 14.87
C GLY A 320 -0.13 -5.99 13.40
N LYS A 321 -1.07 -6.43 12.59
CA LYS A 321 -1.21 -6.10 11.16
C LYS A 321 -2.67 -6.21 10.80
N GLY A 322 -3.14 -5.41 9.85
CA GLY A 322 -4.52 -5.55 9.46
C GLY A 322 -5.04 -4.43 8.57
N LEU A 323 -6.36 -4.28 8.61
CA LEU A 323 -7.12 -3.31 7.84
C LEU A 323 -8.06 -2.56 8.78
N ALA A 324 -8.28 -1.28 8.52
CA ALA A 324 -9.19 -0.45 9.29
C ALA A 324 -10.15 0.34 8.39
N TRP A 325 -11.38 0.52 8.87
CA TRP A 325 -12.44 1.26 8.20
C TRP A 325 -13.19 2.16 9.17
N LEU A 326 -13.51 3.37 8.73
CA LEU A 326 -14.44 4.26 9.42
C LEU A 326 -15.67 4.47 8.54
N ASN A 327 -16.86 4.14 9.04
CA ASN A 327 -18.12 4.30 8.33
C ASN A 327 -18.11 3.64 6.93
N GLY A 328 -17.48 2.47 6.81
CA GLY A 328 -17.31 1.74 5.55
C GLY A 328 -16.20 2.27 4.62
N LYS A 329 -15.57 3.40 4.94
CA LYS A 329 -14.43 3.94 4.18
C LYS A 329 -13.12 3.36 4.70
N ALA A 330 -12.30 2.81 3.81
CA ALA A 330 -11.03 2.20 4.18
C ALA A 330 -10.02 3.27 4.62
N ILE A 331 -9.59 3.23 5.88
CA ILE A 331 -8.45 4.00 6.39
C ILE A 331 -7.17 3.48 5.75
N GLY A 332 -7.08 2.16 5.56
CA GLY A 332 -5.98 1.49 4.88
C GLY A 332 -5.45 0.29 5.66
N ARG A 333 -4.32 -0.23 5.19
CA ARG A 333 -3.55 -1.27 5.87
C ARG A 333 -2.79 -0.64 7.03
N TYR A 334 -2.85 -1.26 8.20
CA TYR A 334 -1.93 -0.96 9.29
C TYR A 334 -0.94 -2.10 9.49
N TRP A 335 0.30 -1.72 9.77
CA TRP A 335 1.39 -2.64 10.10
C TRP A 335 2.52 -1.86 10.82
N PRO A 336 2.37 -1.61 12.13
CA PRO A 336 3.35 -0.87 12.95
C PRO A 336 4.61 -1.70 13.24
N ARG A 337 5.31 -2.18 12.19
CA ARG A 337 6.56 -2.93 12.33
C ARG A 337 7.63 -2.03 12.95
N THR A 338 8.34 -2.50 13.96
CA THR A 338 9.52 -1.78 14.44
C THR A 338 10.61 -1.81 13.36
N SER A 339 11.12 -0.63 13.00
CA SER A 339 12.31 -0.49 12.14
C SER A 339 13.56 -0.99 12.86
N SER A 340 14.61 -1.32 12.11
CA SER A 340 15.86 -1.77 12.73
C SER A 340 16.53 -0.60 13.43
N ILE A 341 17.11 -0.82 14.61
CA ILE A 341 18.01 0.17 15.23
C ILE A 341 19.28 0.38 14.39
N ASN A 342 19.62 -0.59 13.54
CA ASN A 342 20.77 -0.54 12.64
C ASN A 342 20.42 0.06 11.26
N ASP A 343 19.16 0.46 11.04
CA ASP A 343 18.85 1.32 9.90
C ASP A 343 19.65 2.61 10.10
N LYS A 344 20.34 3.08 9.05
CA LYS A 344 21.25 4.24 9.11
C LYS A 344 20.50 5.57 9.35
N CYS A 345 19.87 5.74 10.51
CA CYS A 345 19.35 7.04 10.91
C CYS A 345 20.51 7.95 11.27
N SER A 346 20.51 9.13 10.67
CA SER A 346 21.55 10.11 10.92
C SER A 346 21.27 10.80 12.25
N GLU A 347 22.29 10.91 13.11
CA GLU A 347 22.20 11.72 14.33
C GLU A 347 22.01 13.22 13.99
N SER A 348 22.53 13.66 12.84
CA SER A 348 22.32 15.00 12.30
C SER A 348 22.11 14.95 10.79
N CYS A 349 21.30 15.87 10.27
CA CYS A 349 21.03 16.01 8.84
C CYS A 349 21.40 17.44 8.42
N ASN A 350 22.20 17.56 7.35
CA ASN A 350 22.56 18.85 6.77
C ASN A 350 22.02 18.93 5.34
N TYR A 351 21.34 20.03 5.02
CA TYR A 351 20.81 20.27 3.67
C TYR A 351 21.93 20.38 2.63
N ARG A 352 23.10 20.93 3.02
CA ARG A 352 24.27 21.09 2.13
C ARG A 352 24.84 19.74 1.69
N GLY A 353 25.42 19.71 0.50
CA GLY A 353 26.06 18.53 -0.08
C GLY A 353 25.09 17.51 -0.71
N LYS A 354 25.64 16.56 -1.47
CA LYS A 354 24.87 15.58 -2.26
C LYS A 354 23.81 14.87 -1.40
N PHE A 355 22.59 14.80 -1.92
CA PHE A 355 21.50 14.07 -1.28
C PHE A 355 21.54 12.58 -1.63
N PHE A 356 21.23 11.74 -0.65
CA PHE A 356 20.93 10.33 -0.80
C PHE A 356 19.70 10.00 0.06
N PRO A 357 18.86 9.01 -0.32
CA PRO A 357 17.62 8.71 0.42
C PRO A 357 17.80 8.36 1.90
N ASP A 358 18.98 7.88 2.31
CA ASP A 358 19.32 7.57 3.71
C ASP A 358 19.99 8.73 4.46
N LYS A 359 20.35 9.84 3.80
CA LYS A 359 21.08 10.98 4.38
C LYS A 359 20.41 11.56 5.63
N CYS A 360 19.09 11.61 5.65
CA CYS A 360 18.32 12.27 6.71
C CYS A 360 17.21 11.38 7.27
N ARG A 361 17.46 10.07 7.32
CA ARG A 361 16.48 9.10 7.85
C ARG A 361 16.31 9.30 9.35
N THR A 362 15.06 9.21 9.82
CA THR A 362 14.68 9.31 11.24
C THR A 362 13.76 8.16 11.63
N GLY A 363 13.54 7.96 12.93
CA GLY A 363 12.59 6.96 13.45
C GLY A 363 13.09 5.52 13.50
N CYS A 364 14.41 5.30 13.55
CA CYS A 364 14.99 3.97 13.74
C CYS A 364 14.62 3.41 15.13
N GLY A 365 14.40 2.10 15.21
CA GLY A 365 13.91 1.42 16.43
C GLY A 365 12.47 1.75 16.82
N SER A 366 11.74 2.52 16.00
CA SER A 366 10.33 2.88 16.22
C SER A 366 9.42 2.19 15.20
N PRO A 367 8.09 2.13 15.43
CA PRO A 367 7.18 1.64 14.41
C PRO A 367 7.32 2.42 13.10
N THR A 368 7.48 1.72 11.97
CA THR A 368 7.59 2.28 10.61
C THR A 368 6.42 3.20 10.29
N GLN A 369 5.24 2.87 10.79
CA GLN A 369 4.10 3.75 10.86
C GLN A 369 3.27 3.43 12.11
N ARG A 370 3.17 4.38 13.04
CA ARG A 370 2.34 4.25 14.25
C ARG A 370 0.94 4.82 14.06
N TRP A 371 0.86 5.99 13.43
CA TRP A 371 -0.38 6.73 13.24
C TRP A 371 -0.90 6.58 11.81
N TYR A 372 -2.18 6.24 11.68
CA TYR A 372 -2.87 6.04 10.42
C TYR A 372 -3.89 7.15 10.21
N HIS A 373 -3.68 8.00 9.21
CA HIS A 373 -4.48 9.21 8.99
C HIS A 373 -5.96 8.87 8.76
N VAL A 374 -6.84 9.57 9.48
CA VAL A 374 -8.30 9.46 9.35
C VAL A 374 -8.86 10.84 8.99
N PRO A 375 -9.35 11.05 7.76
CA PRO A 375 -9.91 12.33 7.36
C PRO A 375 -11.10 12.74 8.23
N LEU A 376 -11.09 13.99 8.71
CA LEU A 376 -12.18 14.53 9.55
C LEU A 376 -13.54 14.47 8.83
N SER A 377 -13.55 14.66 7.51
CA SER A 377 -14.77 14.58 6.68
C SER A 377 -15.41 13.19 6.60
N TRP A 378 -14.77 12.16 7.15
CA TRP A 378 -15.36 10.80 7.22
C TRP A 378 -16.16 10.58 8.49
N PHE A 379 -15.98 11.45 9.50
CA PHE A 379 -16.80 11.44 10.70
C PHE A 379 -18.16 12.09 10.44
N ARG A 380 -19.18 11.47 11.03
CA ARG A 380 -20.53 12.00 11.22
C ARG A 380 -20.60 12.61 12.62
N PRO A 381 -21.58 13.50 12.89
CA PRO A 381 -21.77 14.07 14.22
C PRO A 381 -21.93 13.02 15.33
N SER A 382 -22.54 11.87 15.01
CA SER A 382 -22.68 10.74 15.93
C SER A 382 -22.81 9.42 15.16
N GLY A 383 -22.71 8.30 15.88
CA GLY A 383 -22.93 6.97 15.32
C GLY A 383 -21.83 6.51 14.36
N ASN A 384 -20.59 6.98 14.55
CA ASN A 384 -19.47 6.53 13.73
C ASN A 384 -19.09 5.11 14.08
N VAL A 385 -18.91 4.26 13.07
CA VAL A 385 -18.53 2.86 13.27
C VAL A 385 -17.10 2.67 12.79
N LEU A 386 -16.21 2.33 13.71
CA LEU A 386 -14.84 1.90 13.42
C LEU A 386 -14.82 0.36 13.38
N VAL A 387 -14.37 -0.20 12.26
CA VAL A 387 -14.18 -1.65 12.07
C VAL A 387 -12.71 -1.92 11.81
N ILE A 388 -12.16 -2.96 12.43
CA ILE A 388 -10.76 -3.33 12.33
C ILE A 388 -10.69 -4.84 12.11
N PHE A 389 -9.95 -5.26 11.09
CA PHE A 389 -9.52 -6.63 10.95
C PHE A 389 -8.07 -6.73 11.44
N GLU A 390 -7.83 -7.55 12.46
CA GLU A 390 -6.51 -7.84 13.01
C GLU A 390 -6.04 -9.22 12.56
N GLU A 391 -4.98 -9.23 11.78
CA GLU A 391 -4.40 -10.41 11.14
C GLU A 391 -3.50 -11.19 12.10
N LYS A 392 -2.61 -10.53 12.85
CA LYS A 392 -1.56 -11.19 13.65
C LYS A 392 -1.94 -11.33 15.12
N GLY A 393 -2.67 -10.36 15.64
CA GLY A 393 -3.01 -10.23 17.05
C GLY A 393 -2.43 -8.94 17.65
N GLY A 394 -3.21 -8.31 18.51
CA GLY A 394 -2.83 -7.10 19.24
C GLY A 394 -3.79 -6.82 20.39
N ASP A 395 -3.62 -5.67 21.05
CA ASP A 395 -4.51 -5.22 22.12
C ASP A 395 -5.43 -4.08 21.63
N PRO A 396 -6.68 -4.38 21.25
CA PRO A 396 -7.60 -3.38 20.71
C PRO A 396 -8.05 -2.35 21.76
N THR A 397 -7.85 -2.62 23.06
CA THR A 397 -8.21 -1.67 24.14
C THR A 397 -7.27 -0.48 24.21
N LYS A 398 -6.11 -0.55 23.55
CA LYS A 398 -5.09 0.51 23.52
C LYS A 398 -5.14 1.35 22.25
N ILE A 399 -6.08 1.09 21.35
CA ILE A 399 -6.28 1.90 20.14
C ILE A 399 -6.84 3.26 20.57
N ALA A 400 -6.25 4.33 20.07
CA ALA A 400 -6.69 5.69 20.39
C ALA A 400 -6.65 6.59 19.16
N PHE A 401 -7.57 7.56 19.08
CA PHE A 401 -7.43 8.67 18.16
C PHE A 401 -6.44 9.70 18.70
N SER A 402 -5.43 10.01 17.90
CA SER A 402 -4.44 11.06 18.18
C SER A 402 -4.72 12.26 17.30
N ARG A 403 -4.63 13.47 17.88
CA ARG A 403 -4.70 14.73 17.13
C ARG A 403 -3.30 15.22 16.83
N ARG A 404 -3.02 15.54 15.57
CA ARG A 404 -1.75 16.15 15.16
C ARG A 404 -1.79 17.63 15.55
N ARG A 405 -0.91 18.03 16.47
CA ARG A 405 -0.69 19.43 16.85
C ARG A 405 0.76 19.80 16.62
N ILE A 406 0.98 20.92 15.94
CA ILE A 406 2.30 21.54 15.84
C ILE A 406 2.31 22.64 16.89
N THR A 407 3.04 22.42 17.97
CA THR A 407 3.15 23.36 19.10
C THR A 407 4.44 24.15 19.07
N GLN A 408 5.45 23.66 18.34
CA GLN A 408 6.75 24.28 18.22
C GLN A 408 7.18 24.30 16.77
N ILE A 409 7.68 25.45 16.34
CA ILE A 409 8.26 25.70 15.04
C ILE A 409 9.70 26.19 15.22
N CYS A 410 10.56 25.91 14.25
CA CYS A 410 11.94 26.34 14.28
C CYS A 410 12.36 26.86 12.91
N SER A 411 13.39 27.68 12.90
CA SER A 411 14.05 28.11 11.67
C SER A 411 15.55 28.28 11.90
N PHE A 412 16.34 27.97 10.87
CA PHE A 412 17.80 28.09 10.88
C PHE A 412 18.25 28.63 9.54
N VAL A 413 18.88 29.80 9.54
CA VAL A 413 19.42 30.43 8.35
C VAL A 413 20.83 30.92 8.63
N SER A 414 21.70 30.88 7.63
CA SER A 414 23.08 31.36 7.74
C SER A 414 23.25 32.60 6.85
N GLU A 415 24.17 33.50 7.20
CA GLU A 415 24.45 34.70 6.39
C GLU A 415 24.90 34.33 4.97
N ASP A 416 25.59 33.19 4.81
CA ASP A 416 26.00 32.64 3.52
C ASP A 416 24.89 31.87 2.79
N TYR A 417 23.65 31.88 3.31
CA TYR A 417 22.54 31.19 2.66
C TYR A 417 22.18 31.89 1.34
N PRO A 418 22.24 31.18 0.20
CA PRO A 418 21.90 31.79 -1.08
C PRO A 418 20.39 32.05 -1.13
N SER A 419 19.98 33.31 -1.04
CA SER A 419 18.61 33.74 -1.38
C SER A 419 18.46 33.79 -2.90
N ILE A 420 18.36 32.63 -3.52
CA ILE A 420 18.10 32.51 -4.96
C ILE A 420 16.60 32.24 -5.13
N ASP A 421 15.92 33.12 -5.84
CA ASP A 421 14.61 32.83 -6.39
C ASP A 421 14.78 31.82 -7.53
N LEU A 422 14.27 30.60 -7.33
CA LEU A 422 14.41 29.52 -8.31
C LEU A 422 13.51 29.73 -9.52
N ASP A 423 12.48 30.58 -9.42
CA ASP A 423 11.57 30.90 -10.51
C ASP A 423 12.16 31.98 -11.45
N ASP A 424 13.24 32.66 -11.05
CA ASP A 424 13.92 33.72 -11.81
C ASP A 424 15.45 33.60 -11.81
N TRP A 425 15.92 32.40 -12.21
CA TRP A 425 17.34 32.01 -12.22
C TRP A 425 18.25 32.97 -13.02
N ASP A 426 17.75 33.52 -14.13
CA ASP A 426 18.51 34.41 -15.02
C ASP A 426 18.77 35.80 -14.40
N ASN A 427 17.85 36.30 -13.56
CA ASN A 427 18.02 37.56 -12.84
C ASN A 427 18.78 37.36 -11.52
N ALA A 428 18.61 36.22 -10.85
CA ALA A 428 19.33 35.89 -9.61
C ALA A 428 20.85 35.81 -9.80
N ILE A 429 21.32 35.43 -10.99
CA ILE A 429 22.77 35.44 -11.35
C ILE A 429 23.30 36.87 -11.54
N ARG A 430 22.44 37.82 -11.92
CA ARG A 430 22.82 39.21 -12.23
C ARG A 430 22.76 40.14 -11.01
N SER A 431 21.99 39.79 -9.98
CA SER A 431 21.79 40.60 -8.77
C SER A 431 22.66 40.15 -7.59
N SER A 432 23.96 39.97 -7.79
CA SER A 432 24.93 39.54 -6.76
C SER A 432 25.28 40.62 -5.71
N GLY A 433 24.33 41.51 -5.38
CA GLY A 433 24.55 42.69 -4.56
C GLY A 433 24.00 42.63 -3.13
N GLU A 434 22.93 41.88 -2.85
CA GLU A 434 22.21 42.03 -1.56
C GLU A 434 21.45 40.77 -1.14
N ASN A 435 22.08 39.60 -1.26
CA ASN A 435 21.50 38.33 -0.82
C ASN A 435 21.69 38.16 0.69
N SER A 436 20.79 38.72 1.49
CA SER A 436 20.70 38.40 2.91
C SER A 436 19.68 37.29 3.12
N GLY A 437 20.09 36.19 3.76
CA GLY A 437 19.16 35.17 4.20
C GLY A 437 18.05 35.78 5.04
N ALA A 438 16.83 35.27 4.91
CA ALA A 438 15.70 35.64 5.74
C ALA A 438 15.23 34.44 6.55
N LEU A 439 15.00 34.67 7.84
CA LEU A 439 14.43 33.68 8.74
C LEU A 439 12.90 33.75 8.63
N HIS A 440 12.28 32.66 8.22
CA HIS A 440 10.82 32.55 8.13
C HIS A 440 10.28 31.64 9.24
N LEU A 441 9.23 32.10 9.93
CA LEU A 441 8.46 31.31 10.89
C LEU A 441 6.99 31.43 10.56
N ALA A 442 6.28 30.30 10.57
CA ALA A 442 4.84 30.25 10.35
C ALA A 442 4.19 29.20 11.25
N CYS A 443 3.23 29.64 12.06
CA CYS A 443 2.38 28.76 12.85
C CYS A 443 1.24 28.17 11.99
N PRO A 444 0.71 26.99 12.36
CA PRO A 444 -0.47 26.40 11.74
C PRO A 444 -1.68 27.33 11.73
N ASP A 445 -2.65 27.06 10.84
CA ASP A 445 -3.91 27.79 10.77
C ASP A 445 -4.56 27.94 12.16
N ASN A 446 -5.05 29.15 12.44
CA ASN A 446 -5.70 29.54 13.70
C ASN A 446 -4.83 29.47 14.97
N THR A 447 -3.50 29.46 14.84
CA THR A 447 -2.58 29.66 15.97
C THR A 447 -1.62 30.82 15.67
N SER A 448 -1.05 31.40 16.71
CA SER A 448 -0.07 32.49 16.60
C SER A 448 1.18 32.15 17.39
N ILE A 449 2.29 32.83 17.08
CA ILE A 449 3.53 32.68 17.85
C ILE A 449 3.29 33.28 19.24
N SER A 450 3.14 32.41 20.23
CA SER A 450 2.79 32.78 21.60
C SER A 450 4.02 33.14 22.43
N SER A 451 5.17 32.51 22.15
CA SER A 451 6.42 32.75 22.87
C SER A 451 7.63 32.28 22.07
N ILE A 452 8.79 32.87 22.31
CA ILE A 452 10.06 32.45 21.73
C ILE A 452 10.81 31.62 22.79
N SER A 453 11.05 30.34 22.51
CA SER A 453 11.75 29.46 23.46
C SER A 453 13.27 29.53 23.32
N PHE A 454 13.77 29.89 22.14
CA PHE A 454 15.19 30.05 21.88
C PHE A 454 15.40 30.99 20.69
N ALA A 455 16.42 31.85 20.74
CA ALA A 455 16.91 32.58 19.58
C ALA A 455 18.39 32.87 19.75
N SER A 456 19.19 32.61 18.72
CA SER A 456 20.63 32.89 18.74
C SER A 456 21.16 33.24 17.37
N PHE A 457 21.62 34.48 17.22
CA PHE A 457 22.39 34.94 16.07
C PHE A 457 23.88 34.94 16.42
N GLY A 458 24.70 34.21 15.68
CA GLY A 458 26.11 33.98 15.97
C GLY A 458 26.54 32.60 15.45
N ASN A 459 27.02 31.71 16.31
CA ASN A 459 27.34 30.33 15.92
C ASN A 459 26.55 29.25 16.70
N PRO A 460 25.21 29.31 16.71
CA PRO A 460 24.40 28.29 17.37
C PRO A 460 24.67 26.89 16.80
N SER A 461 24.49 25.88 17.65
CA SER A 461 24.64 24.47 17.29
C SER A 461 23.39 23.67 17.67
N GLY A 462 23.29 22.44 17.17
CA GLY A 462 22.15 21.56 17.43
C GLY A 462 21.11 21.56 16.30
N THR A 463 19.94 21.00 16.61
CA THR A 463 18.82 20.87 15.68
C THR A 463 17.55 21.43 16.31
N CYS A 464 16.48 21.60 15.53
CA CYS A 464 15.19 22.07 16.06
C CYS A 464 14.77 21.26 17.29
N ARG A 465 14.46 21.95 18.39
CA ARG A 465 14.18 21.46 19.77
C ARG A 465 15.40 21.08 20.60
N SER A 466 16.60 21.29 20.08
CA SER A 466 17.86 20.97 20.73
C SER A 466 18.93 22.01 20.40
N TYR A 467 18.55 23.25 20.11
CA TYR A 467 19.54 24.29 19.85
C TYR A 467 20.29 24.68 21.13
N HIS A 468 21.57 24.99 20.95
CA HIS A 468 22.46 25.45 21.99
C HIS A 468 23.16 26.73 21.54
N LEU A 469 23.42 27.61 22.51
CA LEU A 469 24.29 28.78 22.31
C LEU A 469 25.68 28.30 21.91
N GLY A 470 26.27 28.98 20.94
CA GLY A 470 27.67 28.78 20.58
C GLY A 470 28.61 29.66 21.39
N THR A 471 29.88 29.70 20.98
CA THR A 471 30.89 30.59 21.60
C THR A 471 30.64 32.07 21.29
N CYS A 472 29.84 32.36 20.28
CA CYS A 472 29.46 33.70 19.88
C CYS A 472 27.94 33.80 19.68
N HIS A 473 27.35 34.80 20.32
CA HIS A 473 25.91 34.99 20.34
C HIS A 473 25.60 36.47 20.60
N LEU A 474 24.68 37.04 19.82
CA LEU A 474 24.13 38.36 20.04
C LEU A 474 23.06 38.33 21.15
N PRO A 475 23.28 38.96 22.33
CA PRO A 475 22.36 38.87 23.45
C PRO A 475 20.94 39.38 23.18
N SER A 476 20.78 40.29 22.22
CA SER A 476 19.46 40.84 21.81
C SER A 476 18.66 39.91 20.89
N SER A 477 19.20 38.75 20.50
CA SER A 477 18.56 37.83 19.54
C SER A 477 17.10 37.52 19.89
N VAL A 478 16.80 37.22 21.15
CA VAL A 478 15.42 36.91 21.59
C VAL A 478 14.50 38.12 21.42
N SER A 479 14.94 39.30 21.87
CA SER A 479 14.14 40.53 21.78
C SER A 479 13.83 40.94 20.33
N ILE A 480 14.77 40.70 19.40
CA ILE A 480 14.58 40.94 17.96
C ILE A 480 13.46 40.05 17.43
N VAL A 481 13.49 38.75 17.75
CA VAL A 481 12.45 37.81 17.32
C VAL A 481 11.11 38.15 17.97
N GLU A 482 11.08 38.44 19.26
CA GLU A 482 9.84 38.79 19.97
C GLU A 482 9.17 40.01 19.35
N LYS A 483 9.94 41.08 19.07
CA LYS A 483 9.44 42.29 18.42
C LYS A 483 8.88 42.00 17.02
N ALA A 484 9.53 41.11 16.26
CA ALA A 484 9.14 40.80 14.89
C ALA A 484 7.95 39.83 14.80
N CYS A 485 7.89 38.83 15.69
CA CYS A 485 7.10 37.61 15.50
C CYS A 485 5.98 37.38 16.51
N LEU A 486 6.08 37.92 17.74
CA LEU A 486 5.14 37.60 18.80
C LEU A 486 3.71 38.06 18.45
N ASN A 487 2.70 37.25 18.78
CA ASN A 487 1.29 37.42 18.43
C ASN A 487 0.98 37.45 16.92
N LYS A 488 1.94 37.10 16.05
CA LYS A 488 1.70 36.96 14.61
C LYS A 488 1.62 35.49 14.24
N ARG A 489 0.83 35.18 13.22
CA ARG A 489 0.77 33.84 12.65
C ARG A 489 2.08 33.50 11.92
N GLU A 490 2.60 34.47 11.17
CA GLU A 490 3.83 34.35 10.40
C GLU A 490 4.69 35.60 10.56
N CYS A 491 5.99 35.43 10.44
CA CYS A 491 6.95 36.53 10.41
C CYS A 491 8.17 36.16 9.55
N SER A 492 8.84 37.19 9.06
CA SER A 492 10.12 37.09 8.37
C SER A 492 11.09 38.09 8.99
N ILE A 493 12.33 37.66 9.24
CA ILE A 493 13.41 38.51 9.76
C ILE A 493 14.58 38.43 8.79
N SER A 494 14.90 39.56 8.15
CA SER A 494 16.09 39.65 7.29
C SER A 494 17.36 39.82 8.13
N LEU A 495 18.39 39.06 7.79
CA LEU A 495 19.70 39.14 8.43
C LEU A 495 20.50 40.42 8.08
N SER A 496 20.08 41.21 7.08
CA SER A 496 20.68 42.52 6.78
C SER A 496 20.07 43.69 7.56
N SER A 497 19.12 43.42 8.47
CA SER A 497 18.46 44.48 9.23
C SER A 497 19.41 45.19 10.21
N GLU A 498 19.13 46.47 10.47
CA GLU A 498 19.98 47.31 11.33
C GLU A 498 20.17 46.77 12.75
N GLU A 499 19.24 45.94 13.19
CA GLU A 499 19.24 45.28 14.50
C GLU A 499 20.40 44.27 14.65
N PHE A 500 21.05 43.85 13.55
CA PHE A 500 22.20 42.95 13.52
C PHE A 500 23.54 43.65 13.22
N PHE A 501 23.58 44.96 12.91
CA PHE A 501 24.81 45.66 12.52
C PHE A 501 25.81 45.88 13.67
N ASN A 502 25.39 45.74 14.93
CA ASN A 502 26.28 45.86 16.07
C ASN A 502 27.06 44.53 16.26
N ASP A 503 28.05 44.30 15.39
CA ASP A 503 28.72 43.01 15.21
C ASP A 503 29.43 42.54 16.49
N SER A 504 28.70 41.74 17.28
CA SER A 504 29.21 41.09 18.49
C SER A 504 30.04 39.85 18.18
N CYS A 505 30.16 39.48 16.89
CA CYS A 505 30.76 38.24 16.42
C CYS A 505 31.66 38.46 15.18
N PRO A 506 32.75 39.26 15.31
CA PRO A 506 33.63 39.54 14.18
C PRO A 506 34.41 38.29 13.73
N GLY A 507 34.57 38.13 12.41
CA GLY A 507 35.44 37.11 11.82
C GLY A 507 34.84 35.69 11.75
N ILE A 508 33.54 35.52 12.03
CA ILE A 508 32.81 34.26 11.83
C ILE A 508 31.62 34.45 10.90
N THR A 509 31.30 33.43 10.10
CA THR A 509 30.01 33.37 9.37
C THR A 509 28.91 33.11 10.38
N LYS A 510 27.94 34.03 10.48
CA LYS A 510 26.88 33.92 11.48
C LYS A 510 25.72 33.11 10.95
N SER A 511 25.05 32.43 11.86
CA SER A 511 23.77 31.77 11.62
C SER A 511 22.76 32.21 12.68
N PHE A 512 21.51 32.29 12.27
CA PHE A 512 20.38 32.58 13.12
C PHE A 512 19.53 31.34 13.32
N ALA A 513 19.47 30.86 14.56
CA ALA A 513 18.62 29.74 14.96
C ALA A 513 17.52 30.25 15.89
N VAL A 514 16.27 29.90 15.60
CA VAL A 514 15.10 30.32 16.38
C VAL A 514 14.17 29.14 16.64
N GLU A 515 13.63 29.07 17.84
CA GLU A 515 12.52 28.20 18.23
C GLU A 515 11.39 29.04 18.81
N ALA A 516 10.18 28.78 18.34
CA ALA A 516 8.98 29.48 18.76
C ALA A 516 7.86 28.49 19.06
N VAL A 517 7.01 28.85 20.02
CA VAL A 517 5.82 28.10 20.41
C VAL A 517 4.61 28.71 19.72
N CYS A 518 3.76 27.85 19.16
CA CYS A 518 2.47 28.24 18.59
C CYS A 518 1.36 27.96 19.59
N GLY A 519 0.52 28.98 19.85
CA GLY A 519 -0.56 28.98 20.83
C GLY A 519 -1.86 29.57 20.31
#